data_AF-A0A941TPQ4-F1
#
_entry.id   AF-A0A941TPQ4-F1
#
_cell.length_a   1.000
_cell.length_b   1.000
_cell.length_c   1.000
_cell.angle_alpha   90.00
_cell.angle_beta   90.00
_cell.angle_gamma   90.00
#
_symmetry.space_group_name_H-M   'P 1'
#
loop_
_entity.id
_entity.type
_entity.pdbx_description
1 polymer ?
#
loop_
_entity_poly.entity_id
_entity_poly.type
_entity_poly.pdbx_seq_one_letter_code
_entity_poly.pdbx_strand_id
1 'polypeptide(L)'
;MSTIMKISSRNLSGLQRRSLVKGGMAGILASGLAPTFARAEAKKLVFAHINAVPESAAVAFDWMAGEVKKRSNGELDMQFFGSTLLSKELDIMNAVKSGNIAMGSPAGAAATIFPEMGVFLVPYLVKSYDQAYKMFNGPIGDKMDKDFQQKYGVKTLCYFDYGFRHFWTNRKAIVEPKD
;
A
#
# COMPACT_ATOMS: atom_id res chain seq x y z
N MET A 1 44.13 -67.40 -37.65
CA MET A 1 43.37 -66.24 -38.19
C MET A 1 43.78 -65.02 -37.37
N SER A 2 44.78 -64.23 -37.79
CA SER A 2 44.79 -63.18 -38.84
C SER A 2 44.82 -61.80 -38.14
N THR A 3 46.00 -61.16 -38.05
CA THR A 3 46.45 -60.00 -38.87
C THR A 3 46.06 -58.64 -38.23
N ILE A 4 46.95 -57.96 -37.49
CA ILE A 4 47.84 -56.81 -37.85
C ILE A 4 47.16 -55.42 -37.97
N MET A 5 47.88 -54.40 -37.45
CA MET A 5 47.96 -52.97 -37.86
C MET A 5 47.22 -51.86 -37.07
N LYS A 6 47.99 -51.22 -36.16
CA LYS A 6 48.48 -49.82 -36.17
C LYS A 6 47.63 -48.75 -36.93
N ILE A 7 47.38 -47.58 -36.30
CA ILE A 7 47.72 -46.19 -36.77
C ILE A 7 46.80 -45.05 -36.24
N SER A 8 47.47 -43.97 -35.84
CA SER A 8 47.16 -42.51 -35.90
C SER A 8 46.11 -41.81 -35.03
N SER A 9 46.63 -40.79 -34.35
CA SER A 9 45.97 -39.56 -33.92
C SER A 9 45.33 -38.79 -35.08
N ARG A 10 44.22 -38.10 -34.80
CA ARG A 10 43.77 -36.91 -35.54
C ARG A 10 43.16 -35.90 -34.58
N ASN A 11 43.82 -34.75 -34.48
CA ASN A 11 43.19 -33.50 -34.06
C ASN A 11 42.11 -33.13 -35.09
N LEU A 12 40.92 -32.74 -34.62
CA LEU A 12 40.00 -31.94 -35.41
C LEU A 12 39.66 -30.66 -34.66
N SER A 13 40.00 -29.59 -35.37
CA SER A 13 39.99 -28.17 -35.07
C SER A 13 38.59 -27.60 -34.88
N GLY A 14 38.57 -26.41 -34.26
CA GLY A 14 37.39 -25.68 -33.83
C GLY A 14 36.34 -25.38 -34.90
N LEU A 15 35.09 -25.37 -34.45
CA LEU A 15 34.04 -24.55 -35.03
C LEU A 15 33.49 -23.60 -33.96
N GLN A 16 33.52 -22.32 -34.30
CA GLN A 16 33.20 -21.17 -33.48
C GLN A 16 31.68 -21.05 -33.26
N ARG A 17 31.23 -21.01 -32.00
CA ARG A 17 29.83 -20.84 -31.56
C ARG A 17 29.26 -19.41 -31.76
N ARG A 18 29.68 -18.65 -32.78
CA ARG A 18 29.41 -17.19 -32.83
C ARG A 18 28.59 -16.65 -34.01
N SER A 19 27.97 -17.46 -34.84
CA SER A 19 27.29 -16.97 -36.06
C SER A 19 25.75 -17.01 -36.09
N LEU A 20 25.05 -17.33 -34.98
CA LEU A 20 23.58 -17.51 -35.01
C LEU A 20 22.70 -16.33 -34.54
N VAL A 21 23.23 -15.11 -34.42
CA VAL A 21 22.42 -13.95 -33.89
C VAL A 21 22.04 -12.91 -34.95
N LYS A 22 22.36 -13.07 -36.25
CA LYS A 22 22.14 -12.01 -37.26
C LYS A 22 21.03 -12.24 -38.29
N GLY A 23 20.03 -13.08 -38.03
CA GLY A 23 19.05 -13.50 -39.05
C GLY A 23 17.56 -13.41 -38.71
N GLY A 24 17.12 -12.64 -37.71
CA GLY A 24 15.74 -12.73 -37.20
C GLY A 24 14.99 -11.42 -37.04
N MET A 25 15.07 -10.48 -37.98
CA MET A 25 14.37 -9.17 -37.85
C MET A 25 13.68 -8.65 -39.13
N ALA A 26 13.38 -9.53 -40.09
CA ALA A 26 12.75 -9.11 -41.36
C ALA A 26 11.50 -9.92 -41.76
N GLY A 27 10.83 -10.59 -40.81
CA GLY A 27 9.71 -11.50 -41.10
C GLY A 27 8.34 -11.17 -40.47
N ILE A 28 8.20 -10.14 -39.63
CA ILE A 28 6.97 -9.88 -38.86
C ILE A 28 6.25 -8.61 -39.36
N LEU A 29 6.02 -8.51 -40.68
CA LEU A 29 5.23 -7.39 -41.23
C LEU A 29 4.01 -7.83 -42.07
N ALA A 30 3.72 -9.13 -42.17
CA ALA A 30 2.71 -9.63 -43.11
C ALA A 30 1.46 -10.31 -42.51
N SER A 31 1.29 -10.36 -41.17
CA SER A 31 0.16 -11.09 -40.55
C SER A 31 -0.98 -10.23 -39.99
N GLY A 32 -0.94 -8.90 -40.11
CA GLY A 32 -2.08 -8.01 -39.76
C GLY A 32 -2.55 -8.06 -38.29
N LEU A 33 -1.89 -8.84 -37.44
CA LEU A 33 -2.10 -8.83 -36.00
C LEU A 33 -1.29 -7.67 -35.45
N ALA A 34 -1.95 -6.52 -35.27
CA ALA A 34 -1.43 -5.49 -34.39
C ALA A 34 -0.97 -6.18 -33.09
N PRO A 35 0.23 -5.88 -32.56
CA PRO A 35 0.64 -6.45 -31.29
C PRO A 35 -0.42 -6.06 -30.27
N THR A 36 -1.21 -7.04 -29.82
CA THR A 36 -2.02 -6.90 -28.62
C THR A 36 -1.03 -6.67 -27.50
N PHE A 37 -0.81 -5.41 -27.15
CA PHE A 37 -0.10 -5.05 -25.94
C PHE A 37 -0.84 -5.75 -24.80
N ALA A 38 -0.24 -6.81 -24.26
CA ALA A 38 -0.74 -7.46 -23.07
C ALA A 38 -0.81 -6.39 -21.98
N ARG A 39 -2.01 -5.93 -21.65
CA ARG A 39 -2.22 -5.00 -20.54
C ARG A 39 -1.80 -5.76 -19.28
N ALA A 40 -0.79 -5.26 -18.59
CA ALA A 40 -0.36 -5.82 -17.32
C ALA A 40 -1.59 -5.93 -16.38
N GLU A 41 -1.70 -7.06 -15.66
CA GLU A 41 -2.79 -7.25 -14.69
C GLU A 41 -2.71 -6.13 -13.65
N ALA A 42 -3.86 -5.54 -13.30
CA ALA A 42 -3.92 -4.47 -12.32
C ALA A 42 -3.35 -4.94 -10.98
N LYS A 43 -2.47 -4.13 -10.38
CA LYS A 43 -1.94 -4.41 -9.04
C LYS A 43 -3.04 -4.21 -8.02
N LYS A 44 -3.48 -5.31 -7.40
CA LYS A 44 -4.47 -5.29 -6.32
C LYS A 44 -3.88 -4.70 -5.04
N LEU A 45 -4.60 -3.77 -4.43
CA LEU A 45 -4.24 -3.12 -3.18
C LEU A 45 -5.40 -3.26 -2.20
N VAL A 46 -5.15 -3.89 -1.05
CA VAL A 46 -6.17 -4.00 0.01
C VAL A 46 -6.07 -2.79 0.92
N PHE A 47 -7.20 -2.10 1.12
CA PHE A 47 -7.37 -1.05 2.12
C PHE A 47 -8.45 -1.48 3.12
N ALA A 48 -8.09 -1.63 4.41
CA ALA A 48 -9.03 -1.98 5.47
C ALA A 48 -9.21 -0.85 6.50
N HIS A 49 -10.42 -0.71 7.03
CA HIS A 49 -10.75 0.23 8.10
C HIS A 49 -11.83 -0.31 9.05
N ILE A 50 -11.83 0.17 10.29
CA ILE A 50 -12.72 -0.32 11.34
C ILE A 50 -14.18 0.09 11.14
N ASN A 51 -14.44 1.22 10.49
CA ASN A 51 -15.79 1.66 10.17
C ASN A 51 -16.21 1.24 8.76
N ALA A 52 -17.51 1.14 8.52
CA ALA A 52 -18.10 0.96 7.19
C ALA A 52 -19.03 2.12 6.84
N VAL A 53 -19.36 2.23 5.56
CA VAL A 53 -20.42 3.10 5.05
C VAL A 53 -21.71 2.82 5.84
N PRO A 54 -22.44 3.85 6.30
CA PRO A 54 -22.37 5.26 5.89
C PRO A 54 -21.49 6.17 6.77
N GLU A 55 -20.58 5.63 7.60
CA GLU A 55 -19.68 6.47 8.38
C GLU A 55 -18.79 7.33 7.45
N SER A 56 -18.58 8.59 7.85
CA SER A 56 -17.94 9.62 7.02
C SER A 56 -16.58 9.23 6.45
N ALA A 57 -15.69 8.64 7.26
CA ALA A 57 -14.38 8.21 6.79
C ALA A 57 -14.51 7.06 5.80
N ALA A 58 -15.36 6.07 6.11
CA ALA A 58 -15.60 4.94 5.21
C ALA A 58 -16.17 5.37 3.85
N VAL A 59 -17.03 6.39 3.80
CA VAL A 59 -17.51 6.98 2.54
C VAL A 59 -16.36 7.58 1.73
N ALA A 60 -15.47 8.34 2.37
CA ALA A 60 -14.31 8.94 1.71
C ALA A 60 -13.31 7.86 1.22
N PHE A 61 -13.13 6.79 1.99
CA PHE A 61 -12.23 5.69 1.66
C PHE A 61 -12.73 4.82 0.51
N ASP A 62 -14.03 4.53 0.47
CA ASP A 62 -14.66 3.85 -0.67
C ASP A 62 -14.53 4.67 -1.95
N TRP A 63 -14.80 5.98 -1.86
CA TRP A 63 -14.58 6.91 -2.97
C TRP A 63 -13.11 6.94 -3.42
N MET A 64 -12.17 7.00 -2.47
CA MET A 64 -10.73 7.00 -2.76
C MET A 64 -10.30 5.73 -3.51
N ALA A 65 -10.81 4.56 -3.13
CA ALA A 65 -10.51 3.31 -3.81
C ALA A 65 -10.92 3.36 -5.29
N GLY A 66 -12.09 3.92 -5.58
CA GLY A 66 -12.55 4.18 -6.95
C GLY A 66 -11.67 5.20 -7.70
N GLU A 67 -11.27 6.28 -7.04
CA GLU A 67 -10.41 7.31 -7.64
C GLU A 67 -9.00 6.83 -7.95
N VAL A 68 -8.43 5.97 -7.10
CA VAL A 68 -7.11 5.36 -7.36
C VAL A 68 -7.14 4.61 -8.68
N LYS A 69 -8.16 3.76 -8.88
CA LYS A 69 -8.32 2.99 -10.11
C LYS A 69 -8.48 3.86 -11.34
N LYS A 70 -9.30 4.92 -11.25
CA LYS A 70 -9.49 5.86 -12.38
C LYS A 70 -8.21 6.60 -12.72
N ARG A 71 -7.56 7.19 -11.71
CA ARG A 71 -6.37 8.05 -11.89
C ARG A 71 -5.13 7.27 -12.29
N SER A 72 -5.05 5.98 -11.93
CA SER A 72 -4.00 5.08 -12.38
C SER A 72 -4.29 4.45 -13.75
N ASN A 73 -5.31 4.89 -14.50
CA ASN A 73 -5.74 4.25 -15.75
C ASN A 73 -5.94 2.73 -15.61
N GLY A 74 -6.45 2.27 -14.46
CA GLY A 74 -6.68 0.86 -14.15
C GLY A 74 -5.44 0.05 -13.81
N GLU A 75 -4.25 0.64 -13.69
CA GLU A 75 -3.03 -0.07 -13.25
C GLU A 75 -3.08 -0.50 -11.77
N LEU A 76 -3.81 0.25 -10.93
CA LEU A 76 -4.03 -0.05 -9.52
C LEU A 76 -5.51 -0.39 -9.31
N ASP A 77 -5.78 -1.50 -8.64
CA ASP A 77 -7.13 -1.90 -8.22
C ASP A 77 -7.19 -1.88 -6.69
N MET A 78 -7.59 -0.75 -6.12
CA MET A 78 -7.75 -0.62 -4.68
C MET A 78 -9.10 -1.17 -4.24
N GLN A 79 -9.08 -2.07 -3.26
CA GLN A 79 -10.26 -2.71 -2.70
C GLN A 79 -10.41 -2.28 -1.24
N PHE A 80 -11.49 -1.54 -0.97
CA PHE A 80 -11.80 -1.06 0.37
C PHE A 80 -12.68 -2.06 1.14
N PHE A 81 -12.32 -2.32 2.40
CA PHE A 81 -13.05 -3.18 3.32
C PHE A 81 -13.31 -2.43 4.64
N GLY A 82 -14.58 -2.17 4.95
CA GLY A 82 -15.01 -1.56 6.20
C GLY A 82 -15.68 -2.54 7.19
N SER A 83 -15.90 -2.08 8.43
CA SER A 83 -16.66 -2.73 9.52
C SER A 83 -15.93 -3.84 10.29
N THR A 84 -15.11 -3.45 11.26
CA THR A 84 -14.52 -4.38 12.24
C THR A 84 -14.29 -3.73 13.62
N LEU A 85 -14.50 -4.50 14.70
CA LEU A 85 -14.29 -4.11 16.11
C LEU A 85 -12.85 -3.64 16.42
N LEU A 86 -12.64 -2.92 17.53
CA LEU A 86 -11.35 -2.37 18.00
C LEU A 86 -10.19 -3.37 17.99
N SER A 87 -10.43 -4.64 18.34
CA SER A 87 -9.40 -5.70 18.31
C SER A 87 -8.82 -5.89 16.90
N LYS A 88 -9.63 -5.65 15.87
CA LYS A 88 -9.21 -5.74 14.48
C LYS A 88 -8.46 -4.50 13.99
N GLU A 89 -8.54 -3.36 14.69
CA GLU A 89 -7.70 -2.19 14.37
C GLU A 89 -6.22 -2.58 14.46
N LEU A 90 -5.85 -3.28 15.53
CA LEU A 90 -4.48 -3.75 15.73
C LEU A 90 -4.08 -4.78 14.67
N ASP A 91 -4.97 -5.71 14.32
CA ASP A 91 -4.72 -6.69 13.28
C ASP A 91 -4.53 -6.03 11.90
N ILE A 92 -5.38 -5.05 11.55
CA ILE A 92 -5.28 -4.25 10.32
C ILE A 92 -3.92 -3.55 10.30
N MET A 93 -3.57 -2.82 11.37
CA MET A 93 -2.33 -2.05 11.39
C MET A 93 -1.07 -2.93 11.45
N ASN A 94 -1.13 -4.12 12.06
CA ASN A 94 -0.06 -5.11 11.96
C ASN A 94 0.08 -5.67 10.54
N ALA A 95 -1.03 -5.92 9.84
CA ALA A 95 -1.02 -6.35 8.45
C ALA A 95 -0.50 -5.26 7.50
N VAL A 96 -0.76 -3.97 7.78
CA VAL A 96 -0.13 -2.84 7.07
C VAL A 96 1.37 -2.84 7.33
N LYS A 97 1.77 -2.90 8.60
CA LYS A 97 3.18 -2.89 9.03
C LYS A 97 3.98 -4.08 8.45
N SER A 98 3.35 -5.24 8.28
CA SER A 98 3.99 -6.41 7.66
C SER A 98 3.95 -6.39 6.12
N GLY A 99 3.19 -5.48 5.51
CA GLY A 99 2.97 -5.41 4.06
C GLY A 99 1.96 -6.41 3.50
N ASN A 100 1.21 -7.11 4.35
CA ASN A 100 0.17 -8.06 3.94
C ASN A 100 -1.05 -7.35 3.33
N ILE A 101 -1.37 -6.15 3.81
CA ILE A 101 -2.34 -5.26 3.19
C ILE A 101 -1.68 -3.93 2.87
N ALA A 102 -2.14 -3.27 1.82
CA ALA A 102 -1.47 -2.09 1.28
C ALA A 102 -1.75 -0.84 2.12
N MET A 103 -2.92 -0.76 2.75
CA MET A 103 -3.35 0.45 3.44
C MET A 103 -4.29 0.15 4.62
N GLY A 104 -4.18 0.98 5.64
CA GLY A 104 -5.13 1.07 6.74
C GLY A 104 -5.18 2.51 7.25
N SER A 105 -6.32 2.92 7.80
CA SER A 105 -6.44 4.19 8.50
C SER A 105 -6.44 3.89 10.00
N PRO A 106 -5.35 4.19 10.72
CA PRO A 106 -5.28 3.96 12.15
C PRO A 106 -6.18 4.95 12.92
N ALA A 107 -6.62 4.54 14.11
CA ALA A 107 -7.35 5.36 15.06
C ALA A 107 -6.61 5.33 16.42
N GLY A 108 -7.34 5.22 17.53
CA GLY A 108 -6.75 5.32 18.87
C GLY A 108 -5.96 4.08 19.30
N ALA A 109 -6.41 2.87 18.97
CA ALA A 109 -5.74 1.66 19.45
C ALA A 109 -4.39 1.45 18.76
N ALA A 110 -4.23 1.95 17.53
CA ALA A 110 -2.99 1.89 16.76
C ALA A 110 -1.78 2.52 17.47
N ALA A 111 -1.98 3.39 18.48
CA ALA A 111 -0.90 3.89 19.32
C ALA A 111 -0.11 2.79 20.07
N THR A 112 -0.69 1.59 20.23
CA THR A 112 0.02 0.41 20.76
C THR A 112 1.04 -0.18 19.77
N ILE A 113 0.85 0.03 18.47
CA ILE A 113 1.75 -0.44 17.39
C ILE A 113 2.69 0.69 16.95
N PHE A 114 2.19 1.92 16.94
CA PHE A 114 2.87 3.16 16.55
C PHE A 114 2.79 4.19 17.69
N PRO A 115 3.67 4.12 18.71
CA PRO A 115 3.60 4.97 19.90
C PRO A 115 3.58 6.48 19.62
N GLU A 116 4.13 6.94 18.50
CA GLU A 116 4.09 8.34 18.06
C GLU A 116 2.66 8.84 17.84
N MET A 117 1.72 7.95 17.54
CA MET A 117 0.28 8.28 17.46
C MET A 117 -0.33 8.66 18.81
N GLY A 118 0.37 8.41 19.93
CA GLY A 118 -0.08 8.84 21.25
C GLY A 118 -0.34 10.35 21.35
N VAL A 119 0.30 11.16 20.50
CA VAL A 119 0.03 12.61 20.45
C VAL A 119 -1.43 12.93 20.09
N PHE A 120 -2.08 12.10 19.27
CA PHE A 120 -3.49 12.31 18.89
C PHE A 120 -4.47 12.04 20.05
N LEU A 121 -4.00 11.39 21.12
CA LEU A 121 -4.81 11.03 22.28
C LEU A 121 -4.72 12.06 23.42
N VAL A 122 -3.89 13.09 23.27
CA VAL A 122 -3.73 14.13 24.29
C VAL A 122 -4.98 15.02 24.34
N PRO A 123 -5.72 15.06 25.47
CA PRO A 123 -6.90 15.89 25.59
C PRO A 123 -6.56 17.37 25.41
N TYR A 124 -7.41 18.09 24.66
CA TYR A 124 -7.29 19.53 24.42
C TYR A 124 -5.97 19.99 23.76
N LEU A 125 -5.26 19.10 23.06
CA LEU A 125 -4.01 19.42 22.35
C LEU A 125 -4.18 20.58 21.35
N VAL A 126 -5.31 20.62 20.66
CA VAL A 126 -5.66 21.64 19.66
C VAL A 126 -6.99 22.29 20.04
N LYS A 127 -7.12 23.58 19.71
CA LYS A 127 -8.30 24.42 20.00
C LYS A 127 -9.28 24.51 18.84
N SER A 128 -8.85 24.16 17.62
CA SER A 128 -9.67 24.25 16.41
C SER A 128 -9.17 23.29 15.32
N TYR A 129 -10.03 23.01 14.35
CA TYR A 129 -9.67 22.25 13.14
C TYR A 129 -8.51 22.92 12.38
N ASP A 130 -8.55 24.25 12.20
CA ASP A 130 -7.49 24.99 11.51
C ASP A 130 -6.12 24.82 12.19
N GLN A 131 -6.07 24.86 13.52
CA GLN A 131 -4.83 24.60 14.26
C GLN A 131 -4.35 23.16 14.02
N ALA A 132 -5.25 22.17 14.07
CA ALA A 132 -4.92 20.77 13.82
C ALA A 132 -4.37 20.56 12.41
N TYR A 133 -5.04 21.11 11.40
CA TYR A 133 -4.63 20.99 10.00
C TYR A 133 -3.28 21.65 9.74
N LYS A 134 -3.03 22.86 10.27
CA LYS A 134 -1.72 23.52 10.15
C LYS A 134 -0.60 22.75 10.83
N MET A 135 -0.90 22.14 11.97
CA MET A 135 0.08 21.36 12.72
C MET A 135 0.48 20.09 11.95
N PHE A 136 -0.49 19.31 11.48
CA PHE A 136 -0.23 18.03 10.84
C PHE A 136 0.10 18.13 9.35
N ASN A 137 -0.34 19.17 8.64
CA ASN A 137 0.12 19.45 7.27
C ASN A 137 1.39 20.33 7.24
N GLY A 138 2.10 20.40 8.37
CA GLY A 138 3.33 21.17 8.53
C GLY A 138 4.50 20.30 9.00
N PRO A 139 5.55 20.92 9.55
CA PRO A 139 6.79 20.23 9.92
C PRO A 139 6.60 19.08 10.92
N ILE A 140 5.56 19.12 11.76
CA ILE A 140 5.26 18.06 12.72
C ILE A 140 4.78 16.80 12.00
N GLY A 141 3.86 16.93 11.04
CA GLY A 141 3.41 15.79 10.26
C GLY A 141 4.52 15.22 9.38
N ASP A 142 5.31 16.09 8.73
CA ASP A 142 6.47 15.65 7.94
C ASP A 142 7.47 14.86 8.78
N LYS A 143 7.71 15.30 10.02
CA LYS A 143 8.58 14.57 10.94
C LYS A 143 7.98 13.22 11.31
N MET A 144 6.69 13.17 11.64
CA MET A 144 6.00 11.94 12.00
C MET A 144 6.00 10.93 10.84
N ASP A 145 5.75 11.37 9.62
CA ASP A 145 5.83 10.53 8.42
C ASP A 145 7.24 9.97 8.18
N LYS A 146 8.29 10.77 8.42
CA LYS A 146 9.68 10.30 8.36
C LYS A 146 9.95 9.24 9.43
N ASP A 147 9.50 9.48 10.66
CA ASP A 147 9.67 8.53 11.76
C ASP A 147 8.97 7.21 11.44
N PHE A 148 7.75 7.25 10.89
CA PHE A 148 7.00 6.06 10.49
C PHE A 148 7.67 5.26 9.37
N GLN A 149 8.19 5.94 8.35
CA GLN A 149 8.95 5.28 7.28
C GLN A 149 10.22 4.62 7.82
N GLN A 150 10.97 5.31 8.69
CA GLN A 150 12.23 4.80 9.24
C GLN A 150 12.02 3.62 10.19
N LYS A 151 11.01 3.68 11.06
CA LYS A 151 10.79 2.67 12.10
C LYS A 151 9.98 1.47 11.62
N TYR A 152 9.06 1.69 10.69
CA TYR A 152 8.04 0.69 10.35
C TYR A 152 7.91 0.42 8.86
N GLY A 153 8.60 1.18 8.00
CA GLY A 153 8.47 1.03 6.54
C GLY A 153 7.09 1.43 6.01
N VAL A 154 6.31 2.19 6.77
CA VAL A 154 4.96 2.64 6.39
C VAL A 154 4.98 4.12 6.02
N LYS A 155 4.22 4.48 4.98
CA LYS A 155 4.11 5.85 4.46
C LYS A 155 2.79 6.47 4.89
N THR A 156 2.84 7.68 5.44
CA THR A 156 1.65 8.49 5.67
C THR A 156 1.21 9.13 4.37
N LEU A 157 -0.05 8.94 3.98
CA LEU A 157 -0.59 9.52 2.76
C LEU A 157 -1.36 10.82 3.00
N CYS A 158 -2.08 10.89 4.11
CA CYS A 158 -2.78 12.09 4.55
C CYS A 158 -3.07 11.99 6.06
N TYR A 159 -3.39 13.15 6.64
CA TYR A 159 -4.03 13.23 7.95
C TYR A 159 -5.53 13.47 7.74
N PHE A 160 -6.35 12.68 8.42
CA PHE A 160 -7.81 12.72 8.33
C PHE A 160 -8.39 12.97 9.73
N ASP A 161 -9.47 13.74 9.82
CA ASP A 161 -10.13 14.04 11.09
C ASP A 161 -11.49 13.36 11.23
N TYR A 162 -11.79 12.87 12.43
CA TYR A 162 -13.10 12.32 12.82
C TYR A 162 -13.94 13.34 13.62
N GLY A 163 -13.52 14.59 13.63
CA GLY A 163 -14.08 15.60 14.52
C GLY A 163 -13.55 15.56 15.95
N PHE A 164 -14.07 16.47 16.77
CA PHE A 164 -13.87 16.48 18.22
C PHE A 164 -14.76 15.46 18.92
N ARG A 165 -14.22 14.78 19.93
CA ARG A 165 -14.97 13.80 20.72
C ARG A 165 -15.80 14.48 21.79
N HIS A 166 -17.06 14.04 21.94
CA HIS A 166 -18.00 14.53 22.94
C HIS A 166 -18.34 13.42 23.93
N PHE A 167 -18.53 13.78 25.20
CA PHE A 167 -19.11 12.89 26.18
C PHE A 167 -20.61 12.73 25.90
N TRP A 168 -21.12 11.51 26.10
CA TRP A 168 -22.53 11.22 26.06
C TRP A 168 -22.87 10.19 27.14
N THR A 169 -24.09 10.23 27.65
CA THR A 169 -24.57 9.29 28.68
C THR A 169 -26.09 9.16 28.58
N ASN A 170 -26.61 7.99 28.96
CA ASN A 170 -28.05 7.75 29.06
C ASN A 170 -28.61 8.03 30.48
N ARG A 171 -27.79 8.61 31.36
CA ARG A 171 -28.16 8.93 32.75
C ARG A 171 -28.46 10.42 32.90
N LYS A 172 -27.56 11.18 33.55
CA LYS A 172 -27.71 12.60 33.82
C LYS A 172 -26.87 13.41 32.83
N ALA A 173 -27.31 14.61 32.46
CA ALA A 173 -26.52 15.53 31.65
C ALA A 173 -25.17 15.85 32.31
N ILE A 174 -24.12 15.94 31.49
CA ILE A 174 -22.75 16.30 31.89
C ILE A 174 -22.57 17.79 31.59
N VAL A 175 -22.50 18.62 32.63
CA VAL A 175 -22.37 20.08 32.52
C VAL A 175 -21.01 20.55 33.04
N GLU A 176 -20.47 19.88 34.04
CA GLU A 176 -19.17 20.17 34.64
C GLU A 176 -18.37 18.87 34.85
N PRO A 177 -17.03 18.92 35.03
CA PRO A 177 -16.21 17.72 35.14
C PRO A 177 -16.56 16.75 36.29
N LYS A 178 -17.39 17.16 37.26
CA LYS A 178 -17.83 16.33 38.38
C LYS A 178 -19.12 15.56 38.15
N ASP A 179 -19.85 15.84 37.06
CA ASP A 179 -21.06 15.09 36.65
C ASP A 179 -20.70 13.73 36.04
#